data_AF-A0A1B6G304-F1
#
_entry.id   AF-A0A1B6G304-F1
#
_cell.length_a   1.000
_cell.length_b   1.000
_cell.length_c   1.000
_cell.angle_alpha   90.00
_cell.angle_beta   90.00
_cell.angle_gamma   90.00
#
_symmetry.space_group_name_H-M   'P 1'
#
loop_
_entity.id
_entity.type
_entity.pdbx_description
1 polymer ?
#
loop_
_entity_poly.entity_id
_entity_poly.type
_entity_poly.pdbx_seq_one_letter_code
_entity_poly.pdbx_strand_id
1 'polypeptide(L)'
;MLKSEIVSNEDDTKVTSLTKNQRKDCWLRIVMFEALLLMWKEQLITQVMITSFHHYQLQIEPTRHIKNHEKRRWSSEEKGVVLESFKHKIDEQTNPSLKECRDVISTSPVLSRRPFCQIKTFINEKNKLT
;
A
#
# COMPACT_ATOMS: atom_id res chain seq x y z
N MET A 1 18.35 87.91 39.02
CA MET A 1 18.58 86.63 39.70
C MET A 1 17.50 85.66 39.24
N LEU A 2 17.85 84.74 38.32
CA LEU A 2 16.96 83.71 37.80
C LEU A 2 17.12 82.44 38.67
N LYS A 3 16.04 81.98 39.31
CA LYS A 3 15.97 80.62 39.87
C LYS A 3 15.46 79.70 38.77
N SER A 4 16.33 78.84 38.26
CA SER A 4 15.97 77.72 37.38
C SER A 4 15.49 76.55 38.24
N GLU A 5 14.21 76.20 38.12
CA GLU A 5 13.67 74.92 38.59
C GLU A 5 14.22 73.78 37.73
N ILE A 6 14.91 72.85 38.37
CA ILE A 6 15.30 71.57 37.79
C ILE A 6 14.10 70.64 38.02
N VAL A 7 13.27 70.48 36.98
CA VAL A 7 12.27 69.40 36.93
C VAL A 7 13.04 68.11 36.65
N SER A 8 13.20 67.29 37.68
CA SER A 8 13.91 66.01 37.62
C SER A 8 13.04 64.95 36.96
N ASN A 9 13.58 64.35 35.90
CA ASN A 9 13.03 63.25 35.11
C ASN A 9 12.77 61.99 35.95
N GLU A 10 11.51 61.66 36.23
CA GLU A 10 11.13 60.32 36.75
C GLU A 10 10.26 59.48 35.80
N ASP A 11 9.81 60.04 34.66
CA ASP A 11 8.82 59.35 33.80
C ASP A 11 9.40 58.52 32.63
N ASP A 12 10.66 58.72 32.23
CA ASP A 12 11.20 58.07 31.01
C ASP A 12 11.59 56.59 31.19
N THR A 13 11.81 56.15 32.43
CA THR A 13 12.25 54.78 32.74
C THR A 13 11.09 53.77 32.70
N LYS A 14 9.84 54.24 32.82
CA LYS A 14 8.63 53.40 32.79
C LYS A 14 8.17 53.11 31.36
N VAL A 15 8.29 54.07 30.45
CA VAL A 15 7.87 53.94 29.05
C VAL A 15 8.77 52.95 28.27
N THR A 16 10.06 52.90 28.62
CA THR A 16 11.03 52.00 27.99
C THR A 16 10.97 50.55 28.51
N SER A 17 10.43 50.29 29.70
CA SER A 17 10.24 48.94 30.22
C SER A 17 8.92 48.30 29.74
N LEU A 18 7.85 49.09 29.59
CA LEU A 18 6.56 48.63 29.06
C LEU A 18 6.67 48.15 27.61
N THR A 19 7.45 48.86 26.79
CA THR A 19 7.69 48.53 25.37
C THR A 19 8.59 47.30 25.18
N LYS A 20 9.54 47.06 26.08
CA LYS A 20 10.37 45.84 26.09
C LYS A 20 9.54 44.60 26.47
N ASN A 21 8.63 44.73 27.43
CA ASN A 21 7.74 43.63 27.82
C ASN A 21 6.71 43.32 26.71
N GLN A 22 6.12 44.33 26.08
CA GLN A 22 5.24 44.12 24.93
C GLN A 22 5.94 43.47 23.72
N ARG A 23 7.21 43.79 23.47
CA ARG A 23 8.01 43.12 22.42
C ARG A 23 8.29 41.65 22.74
N LYS A 24 8.56 41.33 24.01
CA LYS A 24 8.75 39.94 24.47
C LYS A 24 7.45 39.14 24.36
N ASP A 25 6.32 39.73 24.73
CA ASP A 25 5.00 39.11 24.59
C ASP A 25 4.62 38.87 23.13
N CYS A 26 4.97 39.80 22.24
CA CYS A 26 4.79 39.63 20.80
C CYS A 26 5.66 38.49 20.24
N TRP A 27 6.93 38.41 20.66
CA TRP A 27 7.83 37.32 20.29
C TRP A 27 7.35 35.96 20.80
N LEU A 28 6.89 35.89 22.05
CA LEU A 28 6.31 34.67 22.62
C LEU A 28 5.09 34.20 21.83
N ARG A 29 4.21 35.12 21.43
CA ARG A 29 3.04 34.79 20.59
C ARG A 29 3.44 34.25 19.22
N ILE A 30 4.45 34.83 18.59
CA ILE A 30 4.97 34.36 17.28
C ILE A 30 5.56 32.96 17.43
N VAL A 31 6.42 32.73 18.42
CA VAL A 31 7.03 31.41 18.67
C VAL A 31 5.98 30.36 19.02
N MET A 32 4.96 30.72 19.81
CA MET A 32 3.84 29.82 20.10
C MET A 32 3.04 29.50 18.83
N PHE A 33 2.83 30.47 17.94
CA PHE A 33 2.11 30.24 16.68
C PHE A 33 2.92 29.34 15.73
N GLU A 34 4.23 29.53 15.63
CA GLU A 34 5.11 28.65 14.86
C GLU A 34 5.15 27.22 15.42
N ALA A 35 5.22 27.07 16.75
CA ALA A 35 5.15 25.76 17.40
C ALA A 35 3.80 25.06 17.16
N LEU A 36 2.70 25.80 17.22
CA LEU A 36 1.36 25.29 16.88
C LEU A 36 1.26 24.88 15.41
N LEU A 37 1.82 25.68 14.49
CA LEU A 37 1.87 25.35 13.06
C LEU A 37 2.72 24.09 12.80
N LEU A 38 3.83 23.90 13.51
CA LEU A 38 4.64 22.69 13.42
C LEU A 38 3.89 21.46 13.92
N MET A 39 3.26 21.55 15.10
CA MET A 39 2.43 20.46 15.62
C MET A 39 1.27 20.12 14.68
N TRP A 40 0.66 21.13 14.06
CA TRP A 40 -0.44 20.91 13.11
C TRP A 40 0.03 20.24 11.82
N LYS A 41 1.22 20.59 11.31
CA LYS A 41 1.85 19.92 10.16
C LYS A 41 2.18 18.45 10.45
N GLU A 42 2.71 18.16 11.63
CA GLU A 42 3.02 16.78 12.05
C GLU A 42 1.75 15.93 12.19
N GLN A 43 0.67 16.51 12.74
CA GLN A 43 -0.62 15.83 12.78
C GLN A 43 -1.18 15.57 11.38
N LEU A 44 -1.08 16.53 10.46
CA LEU A 44 -1.54 16.38 9.09
C LEU A 44 -0.75 15.29 8.34
N ILE A 45 0.58 15.27 8.47
CA ILE A 45 1.45 14.23 7.88
C ILE A 45 1.07 12.85 8.43
N THR A 46 0.87 12.76 9.75
CA THR A 46 0.46 11.51 10.41
C THR A 46 -0.87 11.00 9.89
N GLN A 47 -1.87 11.88 9.74
CA GLN A 47 -3.17 11.50 9.18
C GLN A 47 -3.06 11.06 7.72
N VAL A 48 -2.30 11.76 6.88
CA VAL A 48 -2.07 11.39 5.48
C VAL A 48 -1.41 10.00 5.38
N MET A 49 -0.41 9.72 6.22
CA MET A 49 0.26 8.41 6.28
C MET A 49 -0.70 7.29 6.72
N ILE A 50 -1.53 7.54 7.74
CA ILE A 50 -2.54 6.57 8.21
C ILE A 50 -3.57 6.29 7.11
N THR A 51 -4.10 7.33 6.46
CA THR A 51 -5.07 7.16 5.37
C THR A 51 -4.47 6.43 4.17
N SER A 52 -3.21 6.71 3.84
CA SER A 52 -2.50 6.01 2.77
C SER A 52 -2.30 4.54 3.12
N PHE A 53 -1.88 4.24 4.35
CA PHE A 53 -1.70 2.86 4.84
C PHE A 53 -3.00 2.05 4.79
N HIS A 54 -4.14 2.64 5.22
CA HIS A 54 -5.44 1.98 5.11
C HIS A 54 -5.90 1.80 3.65
N HIS A 55 -5.59 2.74 2.76
CA HIS A 55 -5.86 2.59 1.33
C HIS A 55 -5.04 1.47 0.69
N TYR A 56 -3.77 1.31 1.07
CA TYR A 56 -2.91 0.23 0.60
C TYR A 56 -3.30 -1.14 1.16
N GLN A 57 -3.78 -1.24 2.41
CA GLN A 57 -4.23 -2.53 2.96
C GLN A 57 -5.52 -3.06 2.33
N LEU A 58 -6.39 -2.20 1.79
CA LEU A 58 -7.62 -2.62 1.10
C LEU A 58 -7.38 -3.16 -0.32
N GLN A 59 -6.17 -3.04 -0.87
CA GLN A 59 -5.80 -3.63 -2.17
C GLN A 59 -5.09 -5.00 -2.05
N ILE A 60 -4.77 -5.43 -0.83
CA ILE A 60 -4.37 -6.81 -0.60
C ILE A 60 -5.66 -7.60 -0.52
N GLU A 61 -6.19 -7.98 -1.68
CA GLU A 61 -7.18 -9.06 -1.77
C GLU A 61 -6.67 -10.20 -0.88
N PRO A 62 -7.49 -10.73 0.05
CA PRO A 62 -7.12 -11.96 0.71
C PRO A 62 -6.93 -12.97 -0.40
N THR A 63 -5.69 -13.41 -0.63
CA THR A 63 -5.42 -14.67 -1.30
C THR A 63 -6.14 -15.71 -0.47
N ARG A 64 -7.42 -15.92 -0.80
CA ARG A 64 -8.19 -17.05 -0.36
C ARG A 64 -7.33 -18.21 -0.81
N HIS A 65 -6.63 -18.82 0.13
CA HIS A 65 -6.11 -20.16 -0.05
C HIS A 65 -7.33 -20.96 -0.47
N ILE A 66 -7.45 -21.25 -1.77
CA ILE A 66 -8.48 -22.13 -2.31
C ILE A 66 -8.11 -23.52 -1.77
N LYS A 67 -8.46 -23.77 -0.52
CA LYS A 67 -8.63 -25.10 0.04
C LYS A 67 -9.83 -25.70 -0.68
N ASN A 68 -9.63 -26.14 -1.91
CA ASN A 68 -10.51 -27.05 -2.63
C ASN A 68 -9.76 -27.58 -3.85
N HIS A 69 -8.69 -28.35 -3.60
CA HIS A 69 -8.36 -29.44 -4.50
C HIS A 69 -9.38 -30.56 -4.27
N GLU A 70 -10.66 -30.31 -4.55
CA GLU A 70 -11.58 -31.41 -4.76
C GLU A 70 -10.96 -32.26 -5.88
N LYS A 71 -10.65 -33.51 -5.56
CA LYS A 71 -10.16 -34.51 -6.52
C LYS A 71 -11.32 -34.88 -7.45
N ARG A 72 -11.70 -33.92 -8.30
CA ARG A 72 -12.74 -34.11 -9.29
C ARG A 72 -12.18 -35.01 -10.37
N ARG A 73 -12.85 -36.15 -10.61
CA ARG A 73 -12.50 -37.06 -11.70
C ARG A 73 -12.48 -36.30 -13.02
N TRP A 74 -11.50 -36.62 -13.86
CA TRP A 74 -11.40 -36.08 -15.22
C TRP A 74 -12.44 -36.74 -16.11
N SER A 75 -13.29 -35.93 -16.75
CA SER A 75 -14.20 -36.39 -17.80
C SER A 75 -13.42 -36.77 -19.06
N SER A 76 -14.03 -37.58 -19.93
CA SER A 76 -13.39 -37.99 -21.20
C SER A 76 -13.09 -36.81 -22.10
N GLU A 77 -13.98 -35.80 -22.13
CA GLU A 77 -13.81 -34.58 -22.92
C GLU A 77 -12.65 -33.73 -22.40
N GLU A 78 -12.59 -33.48 -21.08
CA GLU A 78 -11.46 -32.76 -20.46
C GLU A 78 -10.12 -33.46 -20.76
N LYS A 79 -10.07 -34.79 -20.69
CA LYS A 79 -8.86 -35.56 -21.04
C LYS A 79 -8.48 -35.38 -22.49
N GLY A 80 -9.45 -35.45 -23.41
CA GLY A 80 -9.21 -35.28 -24.85
C GLY A 80 -8.56 -33.94 -25.14
N VAL A 81 -9.16 -32.85 -24.65
CA VAL A 81 -8.65 -31.49 -24.85
C VAL A 81 -7.24 -31.32 -24.27
N VAL A 82 -7.00 -31.81 -23.05
CA VAL A 82 -5.67 -31.67 -22.41
C VAL A 82 -4.62 -32.50 -23.15
N LEU A 83 -4.92 -33.73 -23.53
CA LEU A 83 -3.98 -34.59 -24.25
C LEU A 83 -3.67 -34.05 -25.65
N GLU A 84 -4.67 -33.49 -26.34
CA GLU A 84 -4.50 -32.89 -27.65
C GLU A 84 -3.67 -31.60 -27.57
N SER A 85 -4.03 -30.69 -26.65
CA SER A 85 -3.35 -29.40 -26.48
C SER A 85 -1.88 -29.55 -26.07
N PHE A 86 -1.56 -30.58 -25.28
CA PHE A 86 -0.22 -30.84 -24.78
C PHE A 86 0.44 -32.05 -25.42
N LYS A 87 -0.05 -32.52 -26.57
CA LYS A 87 0.51 -33.69 -27.26
C LYS A 87 2.02 -33.57 -27.47
N HIS A 88 2.47 -32.43 -27.98
CA HIS A 88 3.89 -32.16 -28.19
C HIS A 88 4.73 -32.26 -26.90
N LYS A 89 4.20 -31.79 -25.75
CA LYS A 89 4.88 -31.90 -24.45
C LYS A 89 4.98 -33.34 -23.97
N ILE A 90 3.95 -34.15 -24.25
CA ILE A 90 3.94 -35.57 -23.91
C ILE A 90 4.96 -36.32 -24.76
N ASP A 91 4.97 -36.06 -26.07
CA ASP A 91 5.89 -36.67 -27.02
C ASP A 91 7.35 -36.30 -26.70
N GLU A 92 7.61 -35.05 -26.31
CA GLU A 92 8.93 -34.56 -25.90
C GLU A 92 9.30 -34.88 -24.43
N GLN A 93 8.39 -35.50 -23.67
CA GLN A 93 8.50 -35.72 -22.22
C GLN A 93 8.82 -34.45 -21.40
N THR A 94 8.38 -33.29 -21.88
CA THR A 94 8.59 -32.01 -21.21
C THR A 94 7.36 -31.61 -20.39
N ASN A 95 7.58 -30.80 -19.35
CA ASN A 95 6.50 -30.33 -18.49
C ASN A 95 5.93 -29.01 -19.02
N PRO A 96 4.60 -28.84 -19.06
CA PRO A 96 4.00 -27.58 -19.46
C PRO A 96 4.25 -26.48 -18.42
N SER A 97 4.44 -25.27 -18.93
CA SER A 97 4.56 -24.06 -18.13
C SER A 97 3.21 -23.62 -17.55
N LEU A 98 3.25 -22.81 -16.48
CA LEU A 98 2.03 -22.26 -15.87
C LEU A 98 1.31 -21.27 -16.81
N LYS A 99 2.01 -20.71 -17.79
CA LYS A 99 1.42 -19.82 -18.80
C LYS A 99 0.62 -20.64 -19.80
N GLU A 100 1.23 -21.66 -20.41
CA GLU A 100 0.57 -22.56 -21.37
C GLU A 100 -0.69 -23.21 -20.77
N CYS A 101 -0.64 -23.66 -19.51
CA CYS A 101 -1.83 -24.20 -18.84
C CYS A 101 -2.96 -23.18 -18.70
N ARG A 102 -2.65 -21.89 -18.46
CA ARG A 102 -3.66 -20.83 -18.38
C ARG A 102 -4.22 -20.50 -19.76
N ASP A 103 -3.38 -20.48 -20.79
CA ASP A 103 -3.78 -20.22 -22.17
C ASP A 103 -4.73 -21.31 -22.71
N VAL A 104 -4.49 -22.57 -22.34
CA VAL A 104 -5.40 -23.68 -22.70
C VAL A 104 -6.73 -23.58 -21.95
N ILE A 105 -6.74 -23.16 -20.68
CA ILE A 105 -7.98 -22.95 -19.93
C ILE A 105 -8.80 -21.80 -20.53
N SER A 106 -8.15 -20.70 -20.94
CA SER A 106 -8.85 -19.54 -21.51
C SER A 106 -9.45 -19.83 -22.88
N THR A 107 -8.84 -20.72 -23.65
CA THR A 107 -9.31 -21.11 -24.99
C THR A 107 -10.32 -22.27 -24.97
N SER A 108 -10.36 -23.06 -23.91
CA SER A 108 -11.20 -24.26 -23.81
C SER A 108 -12.22 -24.17 -22.67
N PRO A 109 -13.51 -23.83 -22.96
CA PRO A 109 -14.55 -23.69 -21.94
C PRO A 109 -14.75 -24.93 -21.05
N VAL A 110 -14.49 -26.12 -21.61
CA VAL A 110 -14.56 -27.41 -20.91
C VAL A 110 -13.62 -27.45 -19.69
N LEU A 111 -12.49 -26.74 -19.76
CA LEU A 111 -11.48 -26.67 -18.70
C LEU A 111 -11.66 -25.49 -17.74
N SER A 112 -12.68 -24.65 -17.94
CA SER A 112 -12.91 -23.42 -17.13
C SER A 112 -12.99 -23.66 -15.62
N ARG A 113 -13.44 -24.86 -15.20
CA ARG A 113 -13.56 -25.24 -13.79
C ARG A 113 -12.29 -25.86 -13.21
N ARG A 114 -11.25 -26.06 -14.03
CA ARG A 114 -10.00 -26.69 -13.62
C ARG A 114 -8.96 -25.63 -13.25
N PRO A 115 -8.32 -25.74 -12.09
CA PRO A 115 -7.16 -24.92 -11.81
C PRO A 115 -5.98 -25.39 -12.66
N PHE A 116 -5.16 -24.45 -13.13
CA PHE A 116 -3.98 -24.72 -13.97
C PHE A 116 -3.01 -25.75 -13.34
N CYS A 117 -2.95 -25.81 -12.01
CA CYS A 117 -2.12 -26.77 -11.30
C CYS A 117 -2.58 -28.22 -11.51
N GLN A 118 -3.89 -28.48 -11.64
CA GLN A 118 -4.42 -29.81 -11.91
C GLN A 118 -4.03 -30.29 -13.33
N ILE A 119 -4.06 -29.39 -14.32
CA ILE A 119 -3.62 -29.71 -15.70
C ILE A 119 -2.14 -30.08 -15.69
N LYS A 120 -1.30 -29.26 -15.02
CA LYS A 120 0.14 -29.55 -14.92
C LYS A 120 0.41 -30.90 -14.26
N THR A 121 -0.27 -31.20 -13.15
CA THR A 121 -0.14 -32.50 -12.48
C THR A 121 -0.57 -33.65 -13.40
N PHE A 122 -1.66 -33.50 -14.14
CA PHE A 122 -2.15 -34.52 -15.06
C PHE A 122 -1.14 -34.86 -16.17
N ILE A 123 -0.54 -33.85 -16.80
CA ILE A 123 0.50 -34.06 -17.82
C ILE A 123 1.77 -34.68 -17.21
N ASN A 124 2.21 -34.18 -16.05
CA ASN A 124 3.37 -34.74 -15.37
C ASN A 124 3.17 -36.21 -14.99
N GLU A 125 1.96 -36.61 -14.58
CA GLU A 125 1.62 -38.01 -14.30
C GLU A 125 1.64 -38.86 -15.57
N LYS A 126 1.18 -38.31 -16.70
CA LYS A 126 1.25 -39.00 -18.00
C LYS A 126 2.68 -39.23 -18.46
N ASN A 127 3.56 -38.24 -18.33
CA ASN A 127 4.97 -38.37 -18.68
C ASN A 127 5.73 -39.39 -17.82
N LYS A 128 5.22 -39.74 -16.63
CA LYS A 128 5.80 -40.80 -15.77
C LYS A 128 5.35 -42.22 -16.14
N LEU A 129 4.24 -42.35 -16.84
CA LEU A 129 3.62 -43.63 -17.20
C LEU A 129 3.99 -44.12 -18.60
N THR A 130 4.69 -43.27 -19.37
CA THR A 130 5.06 -43.51 -20.77
C THR A 130 6.56 -43.75 -20.85
#